data_AF-A0A822HU52-F1
#
_entry.id   AF-A0A822HU52-F1
#
_cell.length_a   1.000
_cell.length_b   1.000
_cell.length_c   1.000
_cell.angle_alpha   90.00
_cell.angle_beta   90.00
_cell.angle_gamma   90.00
#
_symmetry.space_group_name_H-M   'P 1'
#
loop_
_entity.id
_entity.type
_entity.pdbx_description
1 polymer ?
#
loop_
_entity_poly.entity_id
_entity_poly.type
_entity_poly.pdbx_seq_one_letter_code
_entity_poly.pdbx_strand_id
1 'polypeptide(L)'
;KVHTALNVKATIIHDELRTVFGDEAPSYRTIARWAQWFREGHEEIEDEERSGRPVTESTLENIEEIRSIVSDDPHVTIAELQEHTDL
;
A
#
# COMPACT_ATOMS: atom_id res chain seq x y z
N LYS A 1 10.28 -6.00 -18.83
CA LYS A 1 9.97 -7.35 -18.27
C LYS A 1 11.03 -8.40 -18.58
N VAL A 2 11.98 -8.18 -19.51
CA VAL A 2 12.90 -9.23 -19.99
C VAL A 2 14.23 -9.34 -19.22
N HIS A 3 14.89 -8.26 -18.80
CA HIS A 3 16.29 -8.36 -18.29
C HIS A 3 16.45 -9.06 -16.94
N THR A 4 15.49 -8.97 -16.01
CA THR A 4 15.64 -9.55 -14.67
C THR A 4 15.48 -11.08 -14.65
N ALA A 5 14.67 -11.64 -15.56
CA ALA A 5 14.59 -13.08 -15.80
C ALA A 5 15.79 -13.62 -16.63
N LEU A 6 16.54 -12.74 -17.29
CA LEU A 6 17.72 -13.07 -18.11
C LEU A 6 19.04 -13.08 -17.31
N ASN A 7 18.97 -13.05 -15.97
CA ASN A 7 20.13 -13.05 -15.08
C ASN A 7 21.11 -11.88 -15.34
N VAL A 8 20.57 -10.73 -15.78
CA VAL A 8 21.35 -9.51 -16.03
C VAL A 8 21.74 -8.85 -14.71
N LYS A 9 22.98 -8.38 -14.62
CA LYS A 9 23.50 -7.69 -13.42
C LYS A 9 22.72 -6.40 -13.16
N ALA A 10 22.41 -6.13 -11.89
CA ALA A 10 21.70 -4.93 -11.45
C ALA A 10 22.37 -3.62 -11.92
N THR A 11 23.69 -3.61 -12.10
CA THR A 11 24.45 -2.46 -12.63
C THR A 11 24.03 -2.11 -14.05
N ILE A 12 23.89 -3.11 -14.92
CA ILE A 12 23.49 -2.92 -16.31
C ILE A 12 22.05 -2.40 -16.37
N ILE A 13 21.15 -2.98 -15.58
CA ILE A 13 19.75 -2.54 -15.49
C ILE A 13 19.67 -1.08 -15.03
N HIS A 14 20.46 -0.70 -14.02
CA HIS A 14 20.51 0.66 -13.52
C HIS A 14 21.03 1.65 -14.57
N ASP A 15 22.09 1.29 -15.30
CA ASP A 15 22.67 2.16 -16.33
C ASP A 15 21.72 2.36 -17.52
N GLU A 16 21.02 1.29 -17.93
CA GLU A 16 19.95 1.35 -18.94
C GLU A 16 18.80 2.26 -18.49
N LEU A 17 18.33 2.10 -17.25
CA LEU A 17 17.27 2.94 -16.69
C LEU A 17 17.70 4.40 -16.55
N ARG A 18 18.95 4.67 -16.13
CA ARG A 18 19.49 6.02 -16.05
C ARG A 18 19.65 6.67 -17.42
N THR A 19 19.93 5.88 -18.46
CA THR A 19 20.00 6.39 -19.84
C THR A 19 18.65 6.90 -20.34
N VAL A 20 17.55 6.26 -19.93
CA VAL A 20 16.19 6.62 -20.36
C VAL A 20 15.55 7.67 -19.45
N PHE A 21 15.68 7.53 -18.13
CA PHE A 21 14.97 8.34 -17.13
C PHE A 21 15.86 9.37 -16.42
N GLY A 22 17.17 9.39 -16.68
CA GLY A 22 18.09 10.35 -16.06
C GLY A 22 18.07 10.29 -14.53
N ASP A 23 17.81 11.43 -13.91
CA ASP A 23 17.75 11.54 -12.44
C ASP A 23 16.41 11.08 -11.83
N GLU A 24 15.38 10.83 -12.65
CA GLU A 24 14.13 10.21 -12.21
C GLU A 24 14.25 8.67 -12.13
N ALA A 25 15.38 8.11 -12.58
CA ALA A 25 15.62 6.68 -12.50
C ALA A 25 15.66 6.19 -11.04
N PRO A 26 15.12 5.00 -10.73
CA PRO A 26 15.25 4.41 -9.41
C PRO A 26 16.71 4.23 -9.01
N SER A 27 17.00 4.45 -7.73
CA SER A 27 18.36 4.27 -7.20
C SER A 27 18.91 2.87 -7.48
N TYR A 28 20.23 2.74 -7.63
CA TYR A 28 20.89 1.43 -7.75
C TYR A 28 20.48 0.45 -6.64
N ARG A 29 20.31 0.92 -5.40
CA ARG A 29 19.88 0.09 -4.27
C ARG A 29 18.48 -0.49 -4.49
N THR A 30 17.55 0.29 -5.03
CA THR A 30 16.21 -0.17 -5.39
C THR A 30 16.28 -1.23 -6.47
N ILE A 31 17.06 -0.99 -7.53
CA ILE A 31 17.23 -1.95 -8.64
C ILE A 31 17.88 -3.25 -8.17
N ALA A 32 18.89 -3.19 -7.31
CA ALA A 32 19.54 -4.38 -6.75
C ALA A 32 18.57 -5.23 -5.91
N ARG A 33 17.70 -4.58 -5.12
CA ARG A 33 16.66 -5.27 -4.34
C ARG A 33 15.65 -5.96 -5.27
N TRP A 34 15.10 -5.25 -6.25
CA TRP A 34 14.19 -5.85 -7.23
C TRP A 34 14.85 -7.00 -8.00
N ALA A 35 16.11 -6.85 -8.41
CA ALA A 35 16.85 -7.91 -9.09
C ALA A 35 17.11 -9.15 -8.22
N GLN A 36 17.13 -9.02 -6.90
CA GLN A 36 17.14 -10.17 -5.98
C GLN A 36 15.74 -10.79 -5.86
N TRP A 37 14.70 -9.99 -5.64
CA TRP A 37 13.31 -10.47 -5.56
C TRP A 37 12.87 -11.25 -6.80
N PHE A 38 13.16 -10.75 -8.00
CA PHE A 38 12.87 -11.49 -9.23
C PHE A 38 13.66 -12.80 -9.35
N ARG A 39 14.90 -12.87 -8.83
CA ARG A 39 15.67 -14.12 -8.79
C ARG A 39 15.12 -15.14 -7.77
N GLU A 40 14.43 -14.66 -6.73
CA GLU A 40 13.75 -15.47 -5.72
C GLU A 40 12.38 -15.98 -6.19
N GLY A 41 11.94 -15.60 -7.40
CA GLY A 41 10.67 -16.05 -7.99
C GLY A 41 9.47 -15.15 -7.66
N HIS A 42 9.71 -13.97 -7.08
CA HIS A 42 8.66 -12.97 -6.90
C HIS A 42 8.43 -12.23 -8.23
N GLU A 43 7.36 -12.61 -8.93
CA GLU A 43 6.99 -12.03 -10.23
C GLU A 43 5.89 -10.96 -10.13
N GLU A 44 5.31 -10.79 -8.94
CA GLU A 44 4.30 -9.75 -8.69
C GLU A 44 4.94 -8.37 -8.80
N ILE A 45 4.31 -7.52 -9.62
CA ILE A 45 4.78 -6.15 -9.89
C ILE A 45 4.01 -5.10 -9.08
N GLU A 46 2.86 -5.51 -8.54
CA GLU A 46 2.02 -4.65 -7.72
C GLU A 46 2.63 -4.55 -6.32
N ASP A 47 2.36 -3.43 -5.65
CA ASP A 47 2.71 -3.32 -4.24
C ASP A 47 1.88 -4.32 -3.44
N GLU A 48 2.53 -5.04 -2.52
CA GLU A 48 1.83 -5.82 -1.50
C GLU A 48 0.84 -4.93 -0.73
N GLU A 49 -0.20 -5.54 -0.17
CA GLU A 49 -1.16 -4.84 0.67
C GLU A 49 -0.42 -4.08 1.77
N ARG A 50 -0.47 -2.76 1.71
CA ARG A 50 0.21 -1.92 2.68
C ARG A 50 -0.49 -2.11 4.01
N SER A 51 0.29 -2.41 5.05
CA SER A 51 -0.19 -2.30 6.42
C SER A 51 -0.49 -0.83 6.72
N GLY A 52 -1.75 -0.44 6.47
CA GLY A 52 -2.31 0.82 6.94
C GLY A 52 -2.68 0.72 8.41
N ARG A 53 -3.22 1.81 8.97
CA ARG A 53 -3.94 1.73 10.25
C ARG A 53 -5.08 0.72 10.06
N PRO A 54 -5.19 -0.34 10.90
CA PRO A 54 -6.34 -1.23 10.86
C PRO A 54 -7.61 -0.39 10.97
N VAL A 55 -8.51 -0.53 10.00
CA VAL A 55 -9.82 0.11 10.04
C VAL A 55 -10.75 -0.81 10.83
N THR A 56 -10.43 -1.06 12.09
CA THR A 56 -11.29 -1.83 12.99
C THR A 56 -12.56 -1.08 13.34
N GLU A 57 -12.54 0.26 13.19
CA GLU A 57 -13.63 1.15 13.57
C GLU A 57 -14.62 1.44 12.42
N SER A 58 -14.22 1.29 11.14
CA SER A 58 -15.11 1.53 9.98
C SER A 58 -15.60 0.24 9.32
N THR A 59 -16.05 -0.72 10.14
CA THR A 59 -16.83 -1.86 9.64
C THR A 59 -18.21 -1.39 9.16
N LEU A 60 -18.85 -2.17 8.30
CA LEU A 60 -20.22 -1.88 7.86
C LEU A 60 -21.22 -1.86 9.03
N GLU A 61 -20.99 -2.69 10.05
CA GLU A 61 -21.79 -2.78 11.27
C GLU A 61 -21.75 -1.47 12.06
N ASN A 62 -20.54 -1.00 12.37
CA ASN A 62 -20.31 0.26 13.08
C ASN A 62 -20.89 1.47 12.33
N ILE A 63 -20.77 1.47 10.99
CA ILE A 63 -21.34 2.53 10.15
C ILE A 63 -22.86 2.56 10.23
N GLU A 64 -23.50 1.39 10.20
CA GLU A 64 -24.96 1.30 10.23
C GLU A 64 -25.51 1.62 11.63
N GLU A 65 -24.80 1.22 12.68
CA GLU A 65 -25.13 1.58 14.06
C GLU A 65 -25.06 3.09 14.29
N ILE A 66 -23.96 3.75 13.92
CA ILE A 66 -23.84 5.21 13.99
C ILE A 66 -24.95 5.89 13.18
N ARG A 67 -25.26 5.38 11.99
CA ARG A 67 -26.34 5.93 11.15
C ARG A 67 -27.70 5.83 11.83
N SER A 68 -27.99 4.72 12.50
CA SER A 68 -29.22 4.56 13.25
C SER A 68 -29.32 5.60 14.36
N ILE A 69 -28.26 5.76 15.18
CA ILE A 69 -28.25 6.71 16.30
C ILE A 69 -28.45 8.15 15.81
N VAL A 70 -27.73 8.56 14.76
CA VAL A 70 -27.84 9.91 14.19
C VAL A 70 -29.22 10.14 13.51
N SER A 71 -29.83 9.10 12.95
CA SER A 71 -31.18 9.18 12.38
C SER A 71 -32.25 9.35 13.46
N ASP A 72 -32.05 8.74 14.63
CA ASP A 72 -32.96 8.84 15.76
C ASP A 72 -32.79 10.18 16.52
N ASP A 73 -31.55 10.63 16.74
CA ASP A 73 -31.23 11.96 17.27
C ASP A 73 -30.09 12.65 16.49
N PRO A 74 -30.42 13.63 15.62
CA PRO A 74 -29.42 14.40 14.87
C PRO A 74 -28.51 15.30 15.73
N HIS A 75 -28.81 15.51 17.02
CA HIS A 75 -28.01 16.36 17.91
C HIS A 75 -26.99 15.58 18.75
N VAL A 76 -26.91 14.26 18.56
CA VAL A 76 -25.94 13.41 19.26
C VAL A 76 -24.51 13.87 19.00
N THR A 77 -23.73 13.99 20.06
CA THR A 77 -22.33 14.39 19.99
C THR A 77 -21.44 13.19 19.67
N ILE A 78 -20.22 13.47 19.21
CA ILE A 78 -19.23 12.43 18.93
C ILE A 78 -18.92 11.61 20.21
N ALA A 79 -18.84 12.25 21.38
CA ALA A 79 -18.57 11.56 22.64
C ALA A 79 -19.68 10.57 23.01
N GLU A 80 -20.94 10.95 22.80
CA GLU A 80 -22.10 10.07 23.03
C GLU A 80 -22.12 8.92 22.01
N LEU A 81 -21.79 9.18 20.74
CA LEU A 81 -21.66 8.12 19.73
C LEU A 81 -20.60 7.09 20.12
N GLN A 82 -19.45 7.53 20.63
CA GLN A 82 -18.40 6.63 21.10
C GLN A 82 -18.83 5.80 22.32
N GLU A 83 -19.57 6.41 23.26
CA GLU A 83 -20.14 5.68 24.39
C GLU A 83 -21.18 4.63 23.96
N HIS A 84 -21.95 4.92 22.91
CA HIS A 84 -22.97 4.00 22.41
C HIS A 84 -22.41 2.85 21.56
N THR A 85 -21.32 3.08 20.83
CA THR A 85 -20.79 2.14 19.83
C THR A 85 -19.49 1.44 20.25
N ASP A 86 -18.96 1.77 21.44
CA ASP A 86 -17.67 1.30 21.94
C ASP A 86 -16.50 1.54 20.93
N LEU A 87 -16.59 2.62 20.13
CA LEU A 87 -15.62 3.05 19.11
C LEU A 87 -14.66 4.16 19.58
#